data_AF-A0A432FEY8-F1
#
_entry.id   AF-A0A432FEY8-F1
#
_cell.length_a   1.000
_cell.length_b   1.000
_cell.length_c   1.000
_cell.angle_alpha   90.00
_cell.angle_beta   90.00
_cell.angle_gamma   90.00
#
_symmetry.space_group_name_H-M   'P 1'
#
loop_
_entity.id
_entity.type
_entity.pdbx_description
1 polymer ?
#
loop_
_entity_poly.entity_id
_entity_poly.type
_entity_poly.pdbx_seq_one_letter_code
_entity_poly.pdbx_strand_id
1 'polypeptide(L)' 'MSFQFAATGQAVEQSDKPNILFIITDQHHARMLSSAGNPYLKTRALDSMARSGIRFSRAYVCNPVCVPSRISM' A
#
# COMPACT_ATOMS: atom_id res chain seq x y z
N MET A 1 34.60 30.76 5.54
CA MET A 1 34.60 29.37 5.02
C MET A 1 33.14 28.95 4.88
N SER A 2 32.57 29.15 3.69
CA SER A 2 31.16 28.87 3.41
C SER A 2 31.10 27.53 2.67
N PHE A 3 30.66 26.47 3.34
CA PHE A 3 30.42 25.18 2.68
C PHE A 3 29.02 25.22 2.05
N GLN A 4 28.98 25.30 0.71
CA GLN A 4 27.76 25.19 -0.08
C GLN A 4 27.41 23.70 -0.24
N PHE A 5 26.28 23.28 0.33
CA PHE A 5 25.70 21.95 0.08
C PHE A 5 24.96 21.99 -1.26
N ALA A 6 25.55 21.44 -2.32
CA ALA A 6 24.88 21.26 -3.60
C ALA A 6 24.00 20.00 -3.53
N ALA A 7 22.69 20.19 -3.40
CA ALA A 7 21.73 19.11 -3.58
C ALA A 7 21.63 18.78 -5.08
N THR A 8 22.42 17.81 -5.54
CA THR A 8 22.23 17.21 -6.87
C THR A 8 20.96 16.38 -6.83
N GLY A 9 19.81 17.03 -7.01
CA GLY A 9 18.54 16.35 -7.29
C GLY A 9 18.66 15.68 -8.65
N GLN A 10 18.82 14.35 -8.67
CA GLN A 10 18.67 13.57 -9.88
C GLN A 10 17.22 13.72 -10.36
N ALA A 11 17.03 14.35 -11.51
CA ALA A 11 15.73 14.42 -12.16
C ALA A 11 15.34 13.01 -12.60
N VAL A 12 14.28 12.46 -12.01
CA VAL A 12 13.70 11.20 -12.46
C VAL A 12 13.05 11.46 -13.82
N GLU A 13 13.58 10.86 -14.89
CA GLU A 13 12.88 10.85 -16.18
C GLU A 13 11.47 10.28 -15.96
N GLN A 14 10.46 11.07 -16.30
CA GLN A 14 9.08 10.61 -16.32
C GLN A 14 8.93 9.66 -17.52
N SER A 15 9.13 8.38 -17.27
CA SER A 15 8.69 7.32 -18.17
C SER A 15 7.17 7.38 -18.30
N ASP A 16 6.64 7.30 -19.53
CA ASP A 16 5.20 7.20 -19.81
C ASP A 16 4.54 5.96 -19.16
N LYS A 17 5.35 5.05 -18.60
CA LYS A 17 4.90 3.87 -17.87
C LYS A 17 4.82 4.19 -16.37
N PRO A 18 3.66 4.02 -15.74
CA PRO A 18 3.54 4.20 -14.30
C PRO A 18 4.36 3.15 -13.56
N ASN A 19 4.96 3.55 -12.43
CA ASN A 19 5.56 2.61 -11.50
C ASN A 19 4.46 1.93 -10.67
N ILE A 20 4.55 0.61 -10.49
CA ILE A 20 3.58 -0.16 -9.71
C ILE A 20 4.25 -0.62 -8.42
N LEU A 21 3.72 -0.17 -7.28
CA LEU A 21 4.13 -0.63 -5.96
C LEU A 21 3.07 -1.62 -5.42
N PHE A 22 3.43 -2.89 -5.31
CA PHE A 22 2.57 -3.94 -4.78
C PHE A 22 2.95 -4.27 -3.33
N ILE A 23 2.03 -4.01 -2.39
CA ILE A 23 2.23 -4.24 -0.96
C ILE A 23 1.24 -5.30 -0.49
N ILE A 24 1.75 -6.36 0.14
CA ILE A 24 0.96 -7.43 0.75
C ILE A 24 1.40 -7.69 2.19
N THR A 25 0.42 -7.85 3.08
CA THR A 25 0.61 -8.22 4.48
C THR A 25 0.09 -9.64 4.71
N ASP A 26 0.83 -10.46 5.45
CA ASP A 26 0.41 -11.82 5.82
C ASP A 26 -0.65 -11.78 6.94
N GLN A 27 -1.62 -12.70 6.93
CA GLN A 27 -2.68 -12.84 7.95
C GLN A 27 -3.54 -11.59 8.21
N HIS A 28 -3.67 -10.68 7.23
CA HIS A 28 -4.47 -9.46 7.42
C HIS A 28 -5.96 -9.73 7.21
N HIS A 29 -6.72 -9.69 8.31
CA HIS A 29 -8.18 -9.88 8.26
C HIS A 29 -8.91 -8.65 7.68
N ALA A 30 -9.98 -8.86 6.91
CA ALA A 30 -10.71 -7.80 6.21
C ALA A 30 -11.28 -6.68 7.12
N ARG A 31 -11.50 -6.98 8.40
CA ARG A 31 -11.98 -6.02 9.42
C ARG A 31 -10.86 -5.33 10.20
N MET A 32 -9.60 -5.57 9.88
CA MET A 32 -8.44 -5.05 10.61
C MET A 32 -7.98 -3.68 10.08
N LEU A 33 -8.93 -2.85 9.65
CA LEU A 33 -8.73 -1.51 9.12
C LEU A 33 -9.72 -0.54 9.78
N SER A 34 -9.29 0.67 10.15
CA SER A 34 -10.24 1.70 10.61
C SER A 34 -11.22 2.09 9.51
N SER A 35 -10.76 2.20 8.26
CA SER A 35 -11.62 2.38 7.08
C SER A 35 -12.61 1.23 6.80
N ALA A 36 -12.45 0.06 7.44
CA ALA A 36 -13.43 -1.03 7.40
C ALA A 36 -14.43 -0.99 8.57
N GLY A 37 -14.43 0.10 9.36
CA GLY A 37 -15.35 0.29 10.49
C GLY A 37 -14.86 -0.29 11.82
N ASN A 38 -13.57 -0.56 11.96
CA ASN A 38 -13.00 -1.02 13.23
C ASN A 38 -12.84 0.16 14.23
N PRO A 39 -13.49 0.14 15.41
CA PRO A 39 -13.43 1.25 16.35
C PRO A 39 -12.14 1.30 17.18
N TYR A 40 -11.37 0.21 17.22
CA TYR A 40 -10.17 0.09 18.07
C TYR A 40 -8.86 0.35 17.32
N LEU A 41 -8.84 0.18 16.00
CA LEU A 41 -7.64 0.33 15.18
C LEU A 41 -7.52 1.75 14.64
N LYS A 42 -6.29 2.23 14.49
CA LYS A 42 -5.97 3.52 13.85
C LYS A 42 -4.96 3.30 12.73
N THR A 43 -5.43 3.02 11.52
CA THR A 43 -4.60 2.75 10.35
C THR A 43 -4.45 3.99 9.45
N ARG A 44 -3.85 5.07 9.98
CA ARG A 44 -3.82 6.39 9.32
C ARG A 44 -3.29 6.39 7.89
N ALA A 45 -2.21 5.65 7.62
CA ALA A 45 -1.61 5.55 6.28
C ALA A 45 -2.53 4.80 5.30
N LEU A 46 -3.07 3.65 5.73
CA LEU A 46 -4.00 2.86 4.92
C LEU A 46 -5.31 3.61 4.67
N ASP A 47 -5.80 4.37 5.66
CA ASP A 47 -7.01 5.19 5.51
C ASP A 47 -6.78 6.35 4.53
N SER A 48 -5.58 6.94 4.52
CA SER A 48 -5.23 7.94 3.51
C SER A 48 -5.25 7.35 2.10
N MET A 49 -4.66 6.16 1.93
CA MET A 49 -4.68 5.45 0.64
C MET A 49 -6.11 5.06 0.22
N ALA A 50 -6.94 4.61 1.16
CA ALA A 50 -8.35 4.28 0.90
C ALA A 50 -9.19 5.51 0.52
N ARG A 51 -8.84 6.71 1.02
CA ARG A 51 -9.50 7.97 0.65
C ARG A 51 -9.04 8.53 -0.68
N SER A 52 -7.76 8.38 -1.04
CA SER A 52 -7.20 8.88 -2.30
C SER A 52 -7.36 7.90 -3.46
N GLY A 53 -7.76 6.66 -3.19
CA GLY A 53 -7.87 5.59 -4.18
C GLY A 53 -9.19 4.84 -4.07
N ILE A 54 -9.16 3.55 -4.42
CA ILE A 54 -10.32 2.67 -4.43
C ILE A 54 -10.10 1.54 -3.41
N ARG A 55 -11.10 1.31 -2.55
CA ARG A 55 -11.11 0.19 -1.61
C ARG A 55 -12.13 -0.87 -2.03
N PHE A 56 -11.66 -2.06 -2.35
CA PHE A 56 -12.53 -3.21 -2.60
C PHE A 56 -12.99 -3.83 -1.28
N SER A 57 -14.27 -3.67 -0.94
CA SER A 57 -14.85 -4.22 0.30
C SER A 57 -15.13 -5.73 0.25
N ARG A 58 -15.12 -6.31 -0.95
CA ARG A 58 -15.44 -7.72 -1.25
C ARG A 58 -14.31 -8.38 -2.06
N ALA A 59 -13.08 -8.24 -1.60
CA ALA A 59 -11.91 -8.94 -2.15
C ALA A 59 -11.72 -10.28 -1.43
N TYR A 60 -11.60 -11.38 -2.16
CA TYR A 60 -11.47 -12.74 -1.62
C TYR A 60 -10.21 -13.42 -2.15
N VAL A 61 -9.67 -14.33 -1.35
CA VAL A 61 -8.57 -15.22 -1.73
C VAL A 61 -9.13 -16.57 -2.15
N CYS A 62 -8.51 -17.22 -3.15
CA CYS A 62 -8.90 -18.55 -3.59
C CYS A 62 -8.63 -19.64 -2.53
N ASN A 63 -7.60 -19.46 -1.70
CA ASN A 63 -7.23 -20.37 -0.62
C ASN A 63 -6.65 -19.57 0.57
N PRO A 64 -7.12 -19.79 1.82
CA PRO A 64 -6.68 -19.05 2.99
C PRO A 64 -5.30 -19.48 3.55
N VAL A 65 -4.57 -20.38 2.87
CA VAL A 65 -3.21 -20.79 3.25
C VAL A 65 -2.17 -19.96 2.51
N CYS A 66 -1.07 -19.59 3.20
CA CYS A 66 -0.07 -18.63 2.73
C CYS A 66 0.49 -18.92 1.33
N VAL A 67 0.99 -20.12 1.07
CA VAL A 67 1.59 -20.51 -0.21
C VAL A 67 0.57 -20.52 -1.35
N PRO A 68 -0.57 -21.24 -1.27
CA PRO A 68 -1.54 -21.24 -2.36
C PRO A 68 -2.23 -19.88 -2.55
N SER A 69 -2.38 -19.07 -1.49
CA SER A 69 -2.84 -17.69 -1.60
C SER A 69 -1.92 -16.86 -2.49
N ARG A 70 -0.60 -16.94 -2.28
CA ARG A 70 0.39 -16.15 -3.02
C ARG A 70 0.55 -16.62 -4.48
N ILE A 71 0.43 -17.92 -4.73
CA ILE A 71 0.50 -18.47 -6.09
C ILE A 71 -0.72 -18.04 -6.93
N SER A 72 -1.87 -17.82 -6.28
CA SER A 72 -3.11 -17.40 -6.98
C SER A 72 -3.21 -15.90 -7.30
N MET A 73 -2.24 -15.08 -6.84
CA MET A 73 -2.24 -13.63 -7.05
C MET A 73 -1.66 -13.21 -8.39
#